data_AF-A5URY2-F1
#
_entry.id   AF-A5URY2-F1
#
_cell.length_a   1.000
_cell.length_b   1.000
_cell.length_c   1.000
_cell.angle_alpha   90.00
_cell.angle_beta   90.00
_cell.angle_gamma   90.00
#
_symmetry.space_group_name_H-M   'P 1'
#
loop_
_entity.id
_entity.type
_entity.pdbx_description
1 polymer ?
#
loop_
_entity_poly.entity_id
_entity_poly.type
_entity_poly.pdbx_seq_one_letter_code
_entity_poly.pdbx_strand_id
1 'polypeptide(L)'
;MNLLADWQYFLFILIWTGWYSCWIIAAPEHLGHLYARAQFPARLKAIAPLLGALVVALALASPLIIATARASLDVPTAATEGGPNFRLDHSVDLADLFIPSQLHPLWGTFAEQAQSYKAELYIQNKTAYLGLVALALAGLGIRAGRERAFWAASVVMFTLLAMGPRLQIAGWNSGVPLPAAILFELPFIVIFRFPIRFIAVAMVALAILSALGMRAILMILQTSYNALSPPRPRQFAALKTRLIVAGFIALLALDNLTLPFPLVGIYIPPYYWEIAREPGTFAVMEAPLYSATSPFYMLYQTIHEKPLVGGHTARRLPYAILDELPVLRALAYAKPAPDIIKQEMEVVAPSVFHYFNIRYLMLYSAGGALRYGRMMRIAETVAGYQPPLRDVAFVKASDNFTASGLRRSFWLGNQESYGSVLVYRASTPTTTVPFIGVGAGWDEPRLVDGRSVREVLDQATWADELGWLEGEAVSRTFSQAAHLHVYSSEPCRIRLHLRLEAEGAGRLLLQDLEGDQRTEWALEAGMQTVSVELHLRPGKTTLQLVSQESKPLRVWGVNLDLLEATTP
;
A
#
# COMPACT_ATOMS: atom_id res chain seq x y z
N MET A 1 20.82 -2.46 -6.99
CA MET A 1 20.46 -2.84 -5.61
C MET A 1 19.35 -1.96 -5.04
N ASN A 2 19.47 -0.63 -4.97
CA ASN A 2 18.39 0.22 -4.41
C ASN A 2 17.02 0.05 -5.10
N LEU A 3 16.99 -0.14 -6.42
CA LEU A 3 15.77 -0.43 -7.18
C LEU A 3 15.05 -1.72 -6.72
N LEU A 4 15.79 -2.70 -6.19
CA LEU A 4 15.25 -3.95 -5.66
C LEU A 4 14.68 -3.80 -4.25
N ALA A 5 15.01 -2.70 -3.56
CA ALA A 5 14.59 -2.44 -2.18
C ALA A 5 13.45 -1.40 -2.13
N ASP A 6 13.62 -0.23 -2.76
CA ASP A 6 12.58 0.81 -2.85
C ASP A 6 12.80 1.68 -4.10
N TRP A 7 11.76 1.80 -4.93
CA TRP A 7 11.73 2.61 -6.14
C TRP A 7 12.07 4.09 -5.89
N GLN A 8 11.80 4.60 -4.70
CA GLN A 8 11.98 6.01 -4.38
C GLN A 8 13.44 6.41 -4.27
N TYR A 9 14.30 5.56 -3.72
CA TYR A 9 15.74 5.83 -3.69
C TYR A 9 16.33 5.90 -5.10
N PHE A 10 15.81 5.09 -6.02
CA PHE A 10 16.17 5.18 -7.42
C PHE A 10 15.76 6.54 -8.02
N LEU A 11 14.51 6.97 -7.79
CA LEU A 11 14.06 8.30 -8.21
C LEU A 11 14.93 9.43 -7.62
N PHE A 12 15.30 9.35 -6.34
CA PHE A 12 16.16 10.34 -5.70
C PHE A 12 17.53 10.42 -6.36
N ILE A 13 18.13 9.28 -6.71
CA ILE A 13 19.41 9.23 -7.42
C ILE A 13 19.28 9.84 -8.82
N LEU A 14 18.20 9.55 -9.55
CA LEU A 14 17.95 10.14 -10.87
C LEU A 14 17.83 11.67 -10.79
N ILE A 15 16.99 12.17 -9.87
CA ILE A 15 16.80 13.62 -9.68
C ILE A 15 18.10 14.27 -9.22
N TRP A 16 18.83 13.64 -8.29
CA TRP A 16 20.14 14.14 -7.84
C TRP A 16 21.16 14.20 -8.98
N THR A 17 21.22 13.16 -9.82
CA THR A 17 22.12 13.10 -10.98
C THR A 17 21.78 14.19 -11.99
N GLY A 18 20.50 14.39 -12.29
CA GLY A 18 20.02 15.47 -13.15
C GLY A 18 20.36 16.84 -12.58
N TRP A 19 20.06 17.07 -11.30
CA TRP A 19 20.36 18.30 -10.59
C TRP A 19 21.86 18.64 -10.60
N TYR A 20 22.71 17.66 -10.28
CA TYR A 20 24.16 17.84 -10.29
C TYR A 20 24.70 18.10 -11.71
N SER A 21 24.13 17.44 -12.72
CA SER A 21 24.49 17.69 -14.13
C SER A 21 24.13 19.12 -14.56
N CYS A 22 22.93 19.59 -14.21
CA CYS A 22 22.51 20.97 -14.43
C CYS A 22 23.46 21.96 -13.74
N TRP A 23 23.87 21.67 -12.51
CA TRP A 23 24.82 22.50 -11.77
C TRP A 23 26.19 22.58 -12.47
N ILE A 24 26.74 21.45 -12.92
CA ILE A 24 28.02 21.39 -13.66
C ILE A 24 27.97 22.28 -14.92
N ILE A 25 26.85 22.26 -15.64
CA ILE A 25 26.66 23.06 -16.86
C ILE A 25 26.56 24.56 -16.53
N ALA A 26 25.77 24.89 -15.51
CA ALA A 26 25.43 26.26 -15.13
C ALA A 26 26.56 26.99 -14.40
N ALA A 27 27.36 26.30 -13.58
CA ALA A 27 28.39 26.89 -12.73
C ALA A 27 29.76 26.20 -12.91
N PRO A 28 30.39 26.32 -14.10
CA PRO A 28 31.63 25.62 -14.44
C PRO A 28 32.86 26.10 -13.66
N GLU A 29 32.76 27.28 -13.02
CA GLU A 29 33.83 27.91 -12.26
C GLU A 29 34.32 27.02 -11.10
N HIS A 30 33.48 26.09 -10.66
CA HIS A 30 33.78 25.12 -9.62
C HIS A 30 34.56 23.88 -10.09
N LEU A 31 34.62 23.60 -11.41
CA LEU A 31 35.38 22.47 -11.98
C LEU A 31 36.85 22.80 -12.28
N GLY A 32 37.31 23.99 -11.87
CA GLY A 32 38.68 24.47 -12.08
C GLY A 32 38.84 25.41 -13.27
N HIS A 33 39.97 26.13 -13.32
CA HIS A 33 40.22 27.20 -14.29
C HIS A 33 40.11 26.78 -15.77
N LEU A 34 40.38 25.50 -16.08
CA LEU A 34 40.30 24.94 -17.43
C LEU A 34 38.85 24.85 -17.95
N TYR A 35 37.90 24.46 -17.10
CA TYR A 35 36.49 24.34 -17.48
C TYR A 35 35.71 25.66 -17.35
N ALA A 36 36.14 26.56 -16.46
CA ALA A 36 35.56 27.89 -16.28
C ALA A 36 35.57 28.74 -17.56
N ARG A 37 36.63 28.62 -18.37
CA ARG A 37 36.77 29.30 -19.68
C ARG A 37 36.32 28.47 -20.88
N ALA A 38 35.88 27.24 -20.65
CA ALA A 38 35.57 26.31 -21.71
C ALA A 38 34.18 26.61 -22.33
N GLN A 39 34.12 26.54 -23.67
CA GLN A 39 32.88 26.68 -24.42
C GLN A 39 31.89 25.56 -24.06
N PHE A 40 30.58 25.80 -24.23
CA PHE A 40 29.49 24.85 -23.94
C PHE A 40 29.76 23.37 -24.30
N PRO A 41 30.32 23.00 -25.48
CA PRO A 41 30.63 21.61 -25.82
C PRO A 41 31.66 20.93 -24.90
N ALA A 42 32.60 21.66 -24.31
CA ALA A 42 33.54 21.11 -23.34
C ALA A 42 32.88 20.83 -21.98
N ARG A 43 31.85 21.61 -21.60
CA ARG A 43 31.05 21.36 -20.39
C ARG A 43 30.21 20.10 -20.52
N LEU A 44 29.69 19.82 -21.70
CA LEU A 44 29.00 18.56 -22.03
C LEU A 44 29.92 17.34 -21.87
N LYS A 45 31.21 17.46 -22.15
CA LYS A 45 32.18 16.37 -21.90
C LYS A 45 32.38 16.09 -20.41
N ALA A 46 32.25 17.08 -19.53
CA ALA A 46 32.38 16.90 -18.09
C ALA A 46 31.25 16.05 -17.48
N ILE A 47 30.06 16.07 -18.08
CA ILE A 47 28.93 15.23 -17.66
C ILE A 47 28.90 13.86 -18.36
N ALA A 48 29.70 13.64 -19.41
CA ALA A 48 29.74 12.37 -20.14
C ALA A 48 29.96 11.13 -19.26
N PRO A 49 30.88 11.11 -18.27
CA PRO A 49 31.02 9.95 -17.40
C PRO A 49 29.80 9.74 -16.49
N LEU A 50 29.15 10.81 -16.03
CA LEU A 50 27.91 10.74 -15.26
C LEU A 50 26.76 10.16 -16.09
N LEU A 51 26.59 10.66 -17.32
CA LEU A 51 25.60 10.13 -18.26
C LEU A 51 25.91 8.68 -18.64
N GLY A 52 27.17 8.33 -18.86
CA GLY A 52 27.60 6.96 -19.12
C GLY A 52 27.26 6.04 -17.95
N ALA A 53 27.58 6.44 -16.72
CA ALA A 53 27.21 5.69 -15.51
C ALA A 53 25.69 5.56 -15.35
N LEU A 54 24.93 6.61 -15.64
CA LEU A 54 23.47 6.60 -15.61
C LEU A 54 22.89 5.65 -16.67
N VAL A 55 23.40 5.68 -17.90
CA VAL A 55 22.98 4.78 -18.98
C VAL A 55 23.26 3.33 -18.61
N VAL A 56 24.45 3.03 -18.07
CA VAL A 56 24.79 1.68 -17.59
C VAL A 56 23.86 1.27 -16.45
N ALA A 57 23.59 2.15 -15.48
CA ALA A 57 22.67 1.86 -14.39
C ALA A 57 21.24 1.59 -14.88
N LEU A 58 20.74 2.40 -15.84
CA LEU A 58 19.44 2.20 -16.47
C LEU A 58 19.37 0.92 -17.28
N ALA A 59 20.42 0.57 -18.03
CA ALA A 59 20.49 -0.66 -18.79
C ALA A 59 20.43 -1.89 -17.87
N LEU A 60 21.23 -1.88 -16.78
CA LEU A 60 21.22 -2.94 -15.77
C LEU A 60 19.89 -3.03 -15.02
N ALA A 61 19.21 -1.88 -14.81
CA ALA A 61 17.91 -1.80 -14.15
C ALA A 61 16.72 -2.09 -15.09
N SER A 62 16.94 -2.10 -16.40
CA SER A 62 15.87 -2.09 -17.41
C SER A 62 14.87 -3.26 -17.28
N PRO A 63 15.27 -4.52 -16.95
CA PRO A 63 14.29 -5.59 -16.80
C PRO A 63 13.26 -5.30 -15.70
N LEU A 64 13.70 -4.74 -14.57
CA LEU A 64 12.82 -4.40 -13.45
C LEU A 64 11.99 -3.14 -13.72
N ILE A 65 12.59 -2.14 -14.37
CA ILE A 65 11.88 -0.93 -14.80
C ILE A 65 10.74 -1.30 -15.76
N ILE A 66 11.02 -2.16 -16.75
CA ILE A 66 10.03 -2.62 -17.74
C ILE A 66 8.93 -3.43 -17.05
N ALA A 67 9.29 -4.36 -16.15
CA ALA A 67 8.30 -5.14 -15.40
C ALA A 67 7.40 -4.25 -14.54
N THR A 68 7.97 -3.25 -13.87
CA THR A 68 7.22 -2.28 -13.04
C THR A 68 6.34 -1.38 -13.88
N ALA A 69 6.84 -0.90 -15.03
CA ALA A 69 6.07 -0.08 -15.96
C ALA A 69 4.87 -0.85 -16.50
N ARG A 70 5.05 -2.11 -16.94
CA ARG A 70 3.94 -2.98 -17.37
C ARG A 70 2.91 -3.18 -16.25
N ALA A 71 3.36 -3.57 -15.07
CA ALA A 71 2.47 -3.75 -13.92
C ALA A 71 1.74 -2.45 -13.53
N SER A 72 2.36 -1.28 -13.71
CA SER A 72 1.72 0.01 -13.41
C SER A 72 0.65 0.45 -14.41
N LEU A 73 0.58 -0.18 -15.58
CA LEU A 73 -0.52 0.05 -16.54
C LEU A 73 -1.81 -0.66 -16.07
N ASP A 74 -1.67 -1.78 -15.36
CA ASP A 74 -2.79 -2.63 -14.94
C ASP A 74 -3.21 -2.40 -13.47
N VAL A 75 -2.41 -1.67 -12.69
CA VAL A 75 -2.62 -1.44 -11.25
C VAL A 75 -2.93 0.04 -10.97
N PRO A 76 -3.92 0.33 -10.11
CA PRO A 76 -4.24 1.70 -9.66
C PRO A 76 -2.99 2.49 -9.20
N THR A 77 -2.92 3.79 -9.55
CA THR A 77 -1.83 4.72 -9.17
C THR A 77 -2.06 5.38 -7.79
N ALA A 78 -1.09 6.17 -7.32
CA ALA A 78 -1.21 6.94 -6.08
C ALA A 78 -2.44 7.88 -6.05
N ALA A 79 -2.85 8.41 -7.22
CA ALA A 79 -4.03 9.26 -7.35
C ALA A 79 -5.34 8.48 -7.14
N THR A 80 -5.35 7.18 -7.45
CA THR A 80 -6.54 6.32 -7.33
C THR A 80 -6.68 5.64 -5.96
N GLU A 81 -5.60 5.51 -5.17
CA GLU A 81 -5.68 4.87 -3.84
C GLU A 81 -5.73 5.87 -2.66
N GLY A 82 -5.08 7.03 -2.80
CA GLY A 82 -5.00 8.01 -1.70
C GLY A 82 -5.99 9.17 -1.78
N GLY A 83 -6.70 9.32 -2.91
CA GLY A 83 -7.50 10.49 -3.22
C GLY A 83 -6.69 11.66 -3.79
N PRO A 84 -7.37 12.72 -4.27
CA PRO A 84 -6.73 13.84 -4.98
C PRO A 84 -5.76 14.65 -4.10
N ASN A 85 -5.96 14.64 -2.78
CA ASN A 85 -5.16 15.41 -1.83
C ASN A 85 -4.03 14.61 -1.16
N PHE A 86 -3.91 13.31 -1.42
CA PHE A 86 -2.94 12.46 -0.71
C PHE A 86 -1.51 13.02 -0.68
N ARG A 87 -1.01 13.49 -1.83
CA ARG A 87 0.33 14.07 -1.90
C ARG A 87 0.44 15.36 -1.10
N LEU A 88 -0.61 16.18 -1.10
CA LEU A 88 -0.68 17.42 -0.33
C LEU A 88 -0.64 17.12 1.16
N ASP A 89 -1.40 16.13 1.63
CA ASP A 89 -1.45 15.74 3.04
C ASP A 89 -0.10 15.18 3.52
N HIS A 90 0.66 14.55 2.62
CA HIS A 90 1.99 14.00 2.89
C HIS A 90 3.16 14.90 2.46
N SER A 91 2.90 16.20 2.35
CA SER A 91 3.91 17.21 2.08
C SER A 91 4.48 17.81 3.37
N VAL A 92 5.72 18.29 3.31
CA VAL A 92 6.32 19.09 4.39
C VAL A 92 5.59 20.42 4.48
N ASP A 93 5.10 20.74 5.68
CA ASP A 93 4.68 22.10 5.98
C ASP A 93 5.91 22.94 6.33
N LEU A 94 5.95 24.21 5.94
CA LEU A 94 7.05 25.11 6.26
C LEU A 94 7.38 25.14 7.76
N ALA A 95 6.36 25.05 8.62
CA ALA A 95 6.54 25.01 10.07
C ALA A 95 7.23 23.72 10.55
N ASP A 96 6.99 22.57 9.89
CA ASP A 96 7.58 21.27 10.25
C ASP A 96 9.11 21.28 10.16
N LEU A 97 9.70 22.18 9.37
CA LEU A 97 11.16 22.33 9.24
C LEU A 97 11.84 22.81 10.52
N PHE A 98 11.08 23.49 11.39
CA PHE A 98 11.56 24.12 12.62
C PHE A 98 10.99 23.52 13.90
N ILE A 99 9.97 22.67 13.79
CA ILE A 99 9.39 21.97 14.93
C ILE A 99 10.18 20.66 15.15
N PRO A 100 10.79 20.44 16.33
CA PRO A 100 11.57 19.24 16.58
C PRO A 100 10.70 17.98 16.55
N SER A 101 11.34 16.82 16.50
CA SER A 101 10.61 15.54 16.56
C SER A 101 9.73 15.50 17.82
N GLN A 102 8.49 15.03 17.67
CA GLN A 102 7.62 14.72 18.80
C GLN A 102 8.25 13.66 19.73
N LEU A 103 9.21 12.88 19.22
CA LEU A 103 10.03 11.93 19.96
C LEU A 103 11.24 12.55 20.68
N HIS A 104 11.41 13.88 20.66
CA HIS A 104 12.49 14.55 21.40
C HIS A 104 12.26 14.59 22.92
N PRO A 105 13.15 14.07 23.79
CA PRO A 105 12.86 13.87 25.21
C PRO A 105 12.54 15.17 25.97
N LEU A 106 13.15 16.29 25.56
CA LEU A 106 12.93 17.59 26.21
C LEU A 106 11.83 18.44 25.56
N TRP A 107 11.60 18.25 24.25
CA TRP A 107 10.81 19.18 23.42
C TRP A 107 9.60 18.52 22.75
N GLY A 108 9.42 17.21 22.94
CA GLY A 108 8.41 16.43 22.24
C GLY A 108 6.98 16.86 22.53
N THR A 109 6.67 17.27 23.77
CA THR A 109 5.35 17.77 24.15
C THR A 109 5.02 19.10 23.46
N PHE A 110 5.99 20.01 23.42
CA PHE A 110 5.89 21.26 22.66
C PHE A 110 5.70 20.98 21.16
N ALA A 111 6.52 20.09 20.59
CA ALA A 111 6.42 19.72 19.18
C ALA A 111 5.05 19.14 18.83
N GLU A 112 4.51 18.27 19.68
CA GLU A 112 3.18 17.68 19.46
C GLU A 112 2.07 18.75 19.46
N GLN A 113 2.13 19.72 20.36
CA GLN A 113 1.19 20.85 20.38
C GLN A 113 1.35 21.76 19.16
N ALA A 114 2.60 22.08 18.81
CA ALA A 114 2.94 22.93 17.67
C ALA A 114 2.50 22.31 16.33
N GLN A 115 2.47 20.97 16.23
CA GLN A 115 2.02 20.23 15.03
C GLN A 115 0.56 19.77 15.09
N SER A 116 -0.26 20.35 15.97
CA SER A 116 -1.69 20.01 16.08
C SER A 116 -2.48 20.19 14.78
N TYR A 117 -2.02 21.08 13.88
CA TYR A 117 -2.59 21.25 12.52
C TYR A 117 -2.44 20.01 11.62
N LYS A 118 -1.63 19.01 12.03
CA LYS A 118 -1.46 17.69 11.40
C LYS A 118 -1.77 16.55 12.37
N ALA A 119 -2.66 16.76 13.35
CA ALA A 119 -3.00 15.75 14.37
C ALA A 119 -3.45 14.41 13.76
N GLU A 120 -4.19 14.45 12.66
CA GLU A 120 -4.74 13.27 11.96
C GLU A 120 -3.73 12.52 11.08
N LEU A 121 -2.50 13.05 10.95
CA LEU A 121 -1.44 12.39 10.18
C LEU A 121 -0.51 11.60 11.10
N TYR A 122 -0.05 10.45 10.62
CA TYR A 122 0.99 9.67 11.28
C TYR A 122 2.27 10.48 11.48
N ILE A 123 2.95 10.26 12.61
CA ILE A 123 4.16 11.00 13.01
C ILE A 123 5.24 11.01 11.91
N GLN A 124 5.42 9.89 11.23
CA GLN A 124 6.37 9.75 10.13
C GLN A 124 6.10 10.69 8.94
N ASN A 125 4.86 11.20 8.81
CA ASN A 125 4.43 12.08 7.72
C ASN A 125 4.41 13.57 8.11
N LYS A 126 4.80 13.90 9.35
CA LYS A 126 4.93 15.28 9.83
C LYS A 126 6.29 15.59 10.48
N THR A 127 7.16 14.61 10.64
CA THR A 127 8.52 14.83 11.20
C THR A 127 9.50 15.23 10.09
N ALA A 128 9.77 16.53 9.94
CA ALA A 128 10.69 17.08 8.91
C ALA A 128 11.73 18.08 9.45
N TYR A 129 11.96 18.08 10.76
CA TYR A 129 12.87 18.99 11.44
C TYR A 129 14.28 18.97 10.84
N LEU A 130 14.82 20.15 10.52
CA LEU A 130 16.16 20.29 9.94
C LEU A 130 17.28 20.36 11.00
N GLY A 131 16.94 20.65 12.26
CA GLY A 131 17.92 20.95 13.30
C GLY A 131 18.39 22.40 13.28
N LEU A 132 18.07 23.17 14.33
CA LEU A 132 18.53 24.55 14.48
C LEU A 132 20.06 24.66 14.54
N VAL A 133 20.73 23.69 15.17
CA VAL A 133 22.21 23.63 15.24
C VAL A 133 22.80 23.37 13.85
N ALA A 134 22.20 22.47 13.08
CA ALA A 134 22.61 22.18 11.71
C ALA A 134 22.39 23.41 10.81
N LEU A 135 21.23 24.08 10.90
CA LEU A 135 20.95 25.32 10.17
C LEU A 135 21.94 26.44 10.52
N ALA A 136 22.29 26.60 11.79
CA ALA A 136 23.27 27.60 12.23
C ALA A 136 24.66 27.33 11.64
N LEU A 137 25.13 26.07 11.71
CA LEU A 137 26.39 25.66 11.08
C LEU A 137 26.34 25.85 9.56
N ALA A 138 25.25 25.46 8.91
CA ALA A 138 25.06 25.64 7.48
C ALA A 138 25.12 27.12 7.08
N GLY A 139 24.53 28.04 7.87
CA GLY A 139 24.63 29.48 7.66
C GLY A 139 26.06 30.02 7.72
N LEU A 140 26.92 29.42 8.55
CA LEU A 140 28.36 29.70 8.55
C LEU A 140 29.07 29.05 7.35
N GLY A 141 28.64 27.86 6.93
CA GLY A 141 29.15 27.16 5.75
C GLY A 141 28.92 27.92 4.44
N ILE A 142 27.80 28.65 4.34
CA ILE A 142 27.52 29.57 3.23
C ILE A 142 28.59 30.68 3.14
N ARG A 143 29.33 30.99 4.21
CA ARG A 143 30.43 31.97 4.14
C ARG A 143 31.78 31.32 3.81
N ALA A 144 31.89 29.99 3.85
CA ALA A 144 33.16 29.29 3.90
C ALA A 144 33.19 28.00 3.06
N GLY A 145 33.32 28.12 1.75
CA GLY A 145 33.58 26.98 0.89
C GLY A 145 33.49 27.30 -0.60
N ARG A 146 34.21 26.55 -1.42
CA ARG A 146 34.13 26.69 -2.88
C ARG A 146 32.81 26.17 -3.42
N GLU A 147 32.30 25.06 -2.87
CA GLU A 147 31.05 24.41 -3.34
C GLU A 147 29.79 24.80 -2.56
N ARG A 148 29.90 25.82 -1.70
CA ARG A 148 28.81 26.26 -0.81
C ARG A 148 27.48 26.52 -1.53
N ALA A 149 27.55 27.06 -2.74
CA ALA A 149 26.37 27.46 -3.51
C ALA A 149 25.61 26.23 -4.00
N PHE A 150 26.33 25.17 -4.41
CA PHE A 150 25.72 23.90 -4.80
C PHE A 150 24.97 23.27 -3.63
N TRP A 151 25.63 23.14 -2.48
CA TRP A 151 25.04 22.52 -1.31
C TRP A 151 23.85 23.33 -0.77
N ALA A 152 23.96 24.66 -0.71
CA ALA A 152 22.85 25.53 -0.32
C ALA A 152 21.67 25.44 -1.30
N ALA A 153 21.93 25.48 -2.61
CA ALA A 153 20.90 25.33 -3.63
C ALA A 153 20.25 23.93 -3.58
N SER A 154 21.01 22.90 -3.24
CA SER A 154 20.50 21.53 -3.06
C SER A 154 19.58 21.42 -1.84
N VAL A 155 19.96 22.01 -0.69
CA VAL A 155 19.07 22.08 0.49
C VAL A 155 17.76 22.75 0.12
N VAL A 156 17.80 23.90 -0.56
CA VAL A 156 16.60 24.63 -0.97
C VAL A 156 15.76 23.79 -1.95
N MET A 157 16.37 23.26 -3.01
CA MET A 157 15.68 22.49 -4.04
C MET A 157 14.95 21.28 -3.46
N PHE A 158 15.65 20.44 -2.68
CA PHE A 158 15.04 19.22 -2.14
C PHE A 158 14.05 19.49 -1.02
N THR A 159 14.21 20.57 -0.24
CA THR A 159 13.17 21.03 0.69
C THR A 159 11.93 21.50 -0.05
N LEU A 160 12.07 22.28 -1.13
CA LEU A 160 10.93 22.71 -1.96
C LEU A 160 10.21 21.51 -2.60
N LEU A 161 10.95 20.46 -3.01
CA LEU A 161 10.33 19.22 -3.48
C LEU A 161 9.62 18.47 -2.34
N ALA A 162 10.17 18.51 -1.12
CA ALA A 162 9.57 17.87 0.06
C ALA A 162 8.28 18.55 0.51
N MET A 163 8.18 19.87 0.32
CA MET A 163 6.97 20.67 0.52
C MET A 163 5.86 20.36 -0.49
N GLY A 164 6.14 19.50 -1.47
CA GLY A 164 5.14 18.96 -2.39
C GLY A 164 4.54 20.01 -3.33
N PRO A 165 3.32 19.79 -3.84
CA PRO A 165 2.80 20.57 -4.96
C PRO A 165 2.39 22.00 -4.60
N ARG A 166 2.09 22.28 -3.32
CA ARG A 166 1.62 23.60 -2.87
C ARG A 166 2.27 23.96 -1.54
N LEU A 167 2.54 25.25 -1.36
CA LEU A 167 3.10 25.76 -0.11
C LEU A 167 2.05 25.73 1.02
N GLN A 168 2.39 25.02 2.10
CA GLN A 168 1.64 24.95 3.35
C GLN A 168 2.41 25.63 4.49
N ILE A 169 1.71 26.36 5.35
CA ILE A 169 2.28 27.05 6.52
C ILE A 169 1.35 26.81 7.73
N ALA A 170 1.82 26.03 8.70
CA ALA A 170 1.07 25.62 9.88
C ALA A 170 -0.36 25.13 9.57
N GLY A 171 -0.51 24.33 8.51
CA GLY A 171 -1.78 23.79 8.03
C GLY A 171 -2.54 24.70 7.08
N TRP A 172 -2.17 25.98 6.96
CA TRP A 172 -2.76 26.88 5.97
C TRP A 172 -2.19 26.61 4.58
N ASN A 173 -3.05 26.26 3.62
CA ASN A 173 -2.68 26.08 2.23
C ASN A 173 -2.73 27.43 1.50
N SER A 174 -1.56 27.93 1.09
CA SER A 174 -1.46 29.22 0.39
C SER A 174 -2.00 29.21 -1.05
N GLY A 175 -2.16 28.02 -1.64
CA GLY A 175 -2.50 27.88 -3.06
C GLY A 175 -1.34 28.14 -4.03
N VAL A 176 -0.19 28.62 -3.55
CA VAL A 176 0.99 28.89 -4.38
C VAL A 176 1.60 27.56 -4.85
N PRO A 177 1.69 27.31 -6.18
CA PRO A 177 2.28 26.09 -6.70
C PRO A 177 3.81 26.08 -6.50
N LEU A 178 4.34 24.94 -6.11
CA LEU A 178 5.77 24.69 -5.91
C LEU A 178 6.35 23.82 -7.04
N PRO A 179 7.69 23.71 -7.20
CA PRO A 179 8.30 22.95 -8.29
C PRO A 179 7.85 21.49 -8.38
N ALA A 180 7.51 20.87 -7.24
CA ALA A 180 7.00 19.50 -7.22
C ALA A 180 5.63 19.34 -7.88
N ALA A 181 4.85 20.42 -8.07
CA ALA A 181 3.60 20.38 -8.84
C ALA A 181 3.85 19.89 -10.27
N ILE A 182 4.92 20.35 -10.91
CA ILE A 182 5.28 19.92 -12.27
C ILE A 182 5.87 18.51 -12.24
N LEU A 183 6.74 18.24 -11.26
CA LEU A 183 7.43 16.95 -11.13
C LEU A 183 6.44 15.78 -11.06
N PHE A 184 5.33 15.95 -10.35
CA PHE A 184 4.35 14.88 -10.13
C PHE A 184 3.35 14.68 -11.28
N GLU A 185 3.39 15.53 -12.31
CA GLU A 185 2.67 15.33 -13.58
C GLU A 185 3.50 14.54 -14.60
N LEU A 186 4.80 14.35 -14.34
CA LEU A 186 5.67 13.63 -15.27
C LEU A 186 5.37 12.12 -15.25
N PRO A 187 5.35 11.46 -16.44
CA PRO A 187 5.14 10.02 -16.52
C PRO A 187 6.20 9.27 -15.69
N PHE A 188 5.84 8.11 -15.15
CA PHE A 188 6.63 7.31 -14.20
C PHE A 188 6.85 7.93 -12.80
N ILE A 189 6.84 9.25 -12.67
CA ILE A 189 6.94 9.95 -11.37
C ILE A 189 5.58 10.03 -10.68
N VAL A 190 4.47 9.95 -11.43
CA VAL A 190 3.10 9.88 -10.90
C VAL A 190 2.91 8.80 -9.83
N ILE A 191 3.73 7.74 -9.87
CA ILE A 191 3.72 6.65 -8.89
C ILE A 191 4.20 7.09 -7.50
N PHE A 192 4.98 8.17 -7.41
CA PHE A 192 5.50 8.70 -6.17
C PHE A 192 4.41 9.41 -5.35
N ARG A 193 4.28 9.04 -4.08
CA ARG A 193 3.13 9.41 -3.24
C ARG A 193 3.45 10.21 -1.98
N PHE A 194 4.72 10.27 -1.56
CA PHE A 194 5.12 10.90 -0.28
C PHE A 194 6.18 12.00 -0.51
N PRO A 195 5.78 13.23 -0.89
CA PRO A 195 6.69 14.36 -1.06
C PRO A 195 7.68 14.53 0.09
N ILE A 196 7.22 14.40 1.34
CA ILE A 196 8.06 14.52 2.54
C ILE A 196 9.38 13.75 2.48
N ARG A 197 9.44 12.61 1.79
CA ARG A 197 10.65 11.79 1.72
C ARG A 197 11.84 12.47 1.04
N PHE A 198 11.61 13.52 0.23
CA PHE A 198 12.70 14.35 -0.29
C PHE A 198 13.51 15.07 0.81
N ILE A 199 12.95 15.23 2.02
CA ILE A 199 13.66 15.83 3.16
C ILE A 199 14.94 15.06 3.50
N ALA A 200 14.96 13.74 3.28
CA ALA A 200 16.16 12.93 3.52
C ALA A 200 17.33 13.38 2.63
N VAL A 201 17.05 13.74 1.38
CA VAL A 201 18.07 14.25 0.44
C VAL A 201 18.49 15.67 0.81
N ALA A 202 17.55 16.52 1.23
CA ALA A 202 17.85 17.84 1.75
C ALA A 202 18.76 17.78 2.99
N MET A 203 18.52 16.83 3.90
CA MET A 203 19.33 16.61 5.11
C MET A 203 20.77 16.19 4.79
N VAL A 204 20.99 15.36 3.74
CA VAL A 204 22.36 15.02 3.29
C VAL A 204 23.09 16.28 2.81
N ALA A 205 22.44 17.13 2.01
CA ALA A 205 23.04 18.39 1.56
C ALA A 205 23.30 19.35 2.73
N LEU A 206 22.36 19.41 3.70
CA LEU A 206 22.48 20.23 4.89
C LEU A 206 23.65 19.77 5.78
N ALA A 207 23.85 18.46 5.92
CA ALA A 207 24.97 17.91 6.69
C ALA A 207 26.33 18.34 6.11
N ILE A 208 26.46 18.33 4.77
CA ILE A 208 27.69 18.77 4.11
C ILE A 208 27.91 20.28 4.29
N LEU A 209 26.85 21.08 4.15
CA LEU A 209 26.92 22.52 4.40
C LEU A 209 27.26 22.85 5.87
N SER A 210 26.73 22.07 6.81
CA SER A 210 27.07 22.16 8.24
C SER A 210 28.54 21.81 8.50
N ALA A 211 29.07 20.79 7.84
CA ALA A 211 30.49 20.44 7.92
C ALA A 211 31.41 21.56 7.38
N LEU A 212 31.00 22.24 6.31
CA LEU A 212 31.69 23.44 5.82
C LEU A 212 31.68 24.57 6.86
N GLY A 213 30.56 24.76 7.56
CA GLY A 213 30.45 25.71 8.68
C GLY A 213 31.38 25.37 9.83
N MET A 214 31.44 24.10 10.22
CA MET A 214 32.37 23.64 11.25
C MET A 214 33.83 23.88 10.84
N ARG A 215 34.16 23.61 9.57
CA ARG A 215 35.49 23.93 9.04
C ARG A 215 35.81 25.42 9.15
N ALA A 216 34.85 26.30 8.89
CA ALA A 216 35.01 27.75 9.04
C ALA A 216 35.35 28.15 10.48
N ILE A 217 34.60 27.62 11.45
CA ILE A 217 34.83 27.86 12.88
C ILE A 217 36.25 27.42 13.27
N LEU A 218 36.66 26.22 12.84
CA LEU A 218 37.99 25.71 13.14
C LEU A 218 39.11 26.57 12.54
N MET A 219 38.94 27.08 11.31
CA MET A 219 39.90 27.99 10.69
C MET A 219 40.01 29.31 11.46
N ILE A 220 38.89 29.92 11.84
CA ILE A 220 38.87 31.18 12.62
C ILE A 220 39.63 30.98 13.94
N LEU A 221 39.35 29.88 14.65
CA LEU A 221 39.98 29.57 15.93
C LEU A 221 41.50 29.32 15.81
N GLN A 222 41.95 28.70 14.72
CA GLN A 222 43.38 28.50 14.45
C GLN A 222 44.09 29.83 14.13
N THR A 223 43.41 30.72 13.38
CA THR A 223 43.97 32.01 12.97
C THR A 223 44.10 32.96 14.17
N SER A 224 43.09 33.03 15.04
CA SER A 224 43.14 33.82 16.28
C SER A 224 44.18 33.29 17.29
N TYR A 225 44.48 31.99 17.29
CA TYR A 225 45.50 31.41 18.16
C TYR A 225 46.93 31.80 17.73
N ASN A 226 47.18 31.84 16.42
CA ASN A 226 48.49 32.21 15.87
C ASN A 226 48.81 33.71 16.01
N ALA A 227 47.81 34.57 16.18
CA ALA A 227 47.99 36.03 16.23
C ALA A 227 48.26 36.60 17.64
N LEU A 228 47.96 35.86 18.72
CA LEU A 228 47.79 36.45 20.06
C LEU A 228 48.41 35.64 21.23
N SER A 229 49.24 34.60 21.01
CA SER A 229 49.76 33.79 22.13
C SER A 229 51.19 33.25 21.97
N PRO A 230 51.98 33.17 23.06
CA PRO A 230 53.28 32.49 23.08
C PRO A 230 53.11 30.98 22.83
N PRO A 231 54.19 30.25 22.43
CA PRO A 231 54.10 28.85 22.01
C PRO A 231 53.72 27.94 23.19
N ARG A 232 52.41 27.75 23.40
CA ARG A 232 51.88 26.71 24.29
C ARG A 232 52.04 25.34 23.62
N PRO A 233 52.10 24.24 24.40
CA PRO A 233 52.30 22.91 23.85
C PRO A 233 51.21 22.55 22.84
N ARG A 234 51.60 22.06 21.65
CA ARG A 234 50.68 21.64 20.57
C ARG A 234 49.54 20.71 21.04
N GLN A 235 49.78 19.97 22.13
CA GLN A 235 48.81 19.08 22.76
C GLN A 235 47.57 19.81 23.32
N PHE A 236 47.72 21.00 23.92
CA PHE A 236 46.58 21.75 24.47
C PHE A 236 45.67 22.34 23.38
N ALA A 237 46.25 22.82 22.28
CA ALA A 237 45.48 23.32 21.13
C ALA A 237 44.68 22.19 20.47
N ALA A 238 45.30 21.01 20.32
CA ALA A 238 44.63 19.82 19.79
C ALA A 238 43.47 19.35 20.70
N LEU A 239 43.66 19.36 22.02
CA LEU A 239 42.59 19.01 22.97
C LEU A 239 41.42 19.99 22.89
N LYS A 240 41.69 21.31 22.85
CA LYS A 240 40.64 22.33 22.70
C LYS A 240 39.82 22.12 21.42
N THR A 241 40.48 21.89 20.28
CA THR A 241 39.79 21.59 19.02
C THR A 241 38.93 20.32 19.12
N ARG A 242 39.45 19.24 19.72
CA ARG A 242 38.69 18.00 19.94
C ARG A 242 37.46 18.22 20.80
N LEU A 243 37.58 19.00 21.89
CA LEU A 243 36.45 19.32 22.77
C LEU A 243 35.38 20.17 22.06
N ILE A 244 35.77 21.13 21.22
CA ILE A 244 34.83 21.94 20.42
C ILE A 244 34.10 21.04 19.41
N VAL A 245 34.82 20.18 18.70
CA VAL A 245 34.22 19.21 17.77
C VAL A 245 33.26 18.28 18.50
N ALA A 246 33.68 17.69 19.62
CA ALA A 246 32.83 16.83 20.44
C ALA A 246 31.59 17.57 20.97
N GLY A 247 31.74 18.83 21.40
CA GLY A 247 30.64 19.68 21.84
C GLY A 247 29.61 19.95 20.73
N PHE A 248 30.05 20.25 19.50
CA PHE A 248 29.13 20.41 18.38
C PHE A 248 28.46 19.10 17.95
N ILE A 249 29.17 17.97 17.99
CA ILE A 249 28.57 16.64 17.77
C ILE A 249 27.49 16.38 18.82
N ALA A 250 27.77 16.65 20.09
CA ALA A 250 26.80 16.49 21.18
C ALA A 250 25.60 17.43 21.01
N LEU A 251 25.81 18.69 20.59
CA LEU A 251 24.72 19.64 20.29
C LEU A 251 23.86 19.16 19.11
N LEU A 252 24.47 18.68 18.03
CA LEU A 252 23.74 18.14 16.87
C LEU A 252 22.92 16.89 17.26
N ALA A 253 23.52 16.01 18.06
CA ALA A 253 22.85 14.81 18.57
C ALA A 253 21.71 15.16 19.54
N LEU A 254 21.90 16.16 20.41
CA LEU A 254 20.87 16.66 21.31
C LEU A 254 19.72 17.30 20.53
N ASP A 255 20.02 18.17 19.56
CA ASP A 255 19.02 18.88 18.75
C ASP A 255 18.08 17.91 17.99
N ASN A 256 18.61 16.77 17.55
CA ASN A 256 17.87 15.73 16.83
C ASN A 256 17.61 14.46 17.66
N LEU A 257 17.69 14.54 18.99
CA LEU A 257 17.64 13.37 19.84
C LEU A 257 16.27 12.68 19.79
N THR A 258 16.23 11.41 19.42
CA THR A 258 15.00 10.59 19.48
C THR A 258 15.20 9.41 20.43
N LEU A 259 15.19 9.69 21.73
CA LEU A 259 15.35 8.69 22.79
C LEU A 259 14.19 8.71 23.79
N PRO A 260 13.72 7.53 24.25
CA PRO A 260 14.01 6.21 23.69
C PRO A 260 13.39 6.07 22.28
N PHE A 261 14.06 5.32 21.40
CA PHE A 261 13.42 4.95 20.13
C PHE A 261 12.21 4.07 20.46
N PRO A 262 11.03 4.37 19.89
CA PRO A 262 9.80 3.65 20.24
C PRO A 262 9.87 2.22 19.74
N LEU A 263 10.18 1.30 20.64
CA LEU A 263 10.07 -0.14 20.39
C LEU A 263 8.75 -0.61 21.00
N VAL A 264 7.95 -1.31 20.20
CA VAL A 264 6.66 -1.85 20.64
C VAL A 264 6.77 -3.36 20.76
N GLY A 265 6.27 -3.90 21.88
CA GLY A 265 6.05 -5.33 22.02
C GLY A 265 4.95 -5.78 21.07
N ILE A 266 5.12 -6.97 20.48
CA ILE A 266 4.16 -7.55 19.54
C ILE A 266 3.47 -8.70 20.27
N TYR A 267 2.14 -8.60 20.39
CA TYR A 267 1.33 -9.71 20.86
C TYR A 267 1.06 -10.68 19.72
N ILE A 268 1.36 -11.96 19.93
CA ILE A 268 1.02 -13.05 19.02
C ILE A 268 -0.03 -13.90 19.73
N PRO A 269 -1.26 -13.98 19.21
CA PRO A 269 -2.28 -14.85 19.76
C PRO A 269 -1.80 -16.32 19.87
N PRO A 270 -1.95 -17.00 21.02
CA PRO A 270 -1.47 -18.35 21.24
C PRO A 270 -1.89 -19.39 20.19
N TYR A 271 -3.09 -19.26 19.62
CA TYR A 271 -3.62 -20.21 18.65
C TYR A 271 -2.76 -20.33 17.38
N TYR A 272 -2.01 -19.30 17.00
CA TYR A 272 -1.11 -19.39 15.84
C TYR A 272 0.00 -20.43 16.03
N TRP A 273 0.44 -20.63 17.27
CA TRP A 273 1.39 -21.70 17.59
C TRP A 273 0.77 -23.09 17.51
N GLU A 274 -0.55 -23.21 17.74
CA GLU A 274 -1.27 -24.46 17.54
C GLU A 274 -1.39 -24.80 16.05
N ILE A 275 -1.74 -23.81 15.22
CA ILE A 275 -1.80 -23.94 13.75
C ILE A 275 -0.43 -24.31 13.19
N ALA A 276 0.65 -23.71 13.71
CA ALA A 276 2.02 -24.03 13.31
C ALA A 276 2.35 -25.52 13.48
N ARG A 277 1.85 -26.14 14.55
CA ARG A 277 2.11 -27.55 14.90
C ARG A 277 1.27 -28.53 14.09
N GLU A 278 0.19 -28.08 13.46
CA GLU A 278 -0.68 -28.96 12.69
C GLU A 278 0.02 -29.41 11.39
N PRO A 279 0.13 -30.73 11.13
CA PRO A 279 0.77 -31.23 9.93
C PRO A 279 -0.08 -30.97 8.68
N GLY A 280 0.60 -30.88 7.54
CA GLY A 280 0.00 -30.71 6.23
C GLY A 280 0.00 -29.27 5.71
N THR A 281 -0.34 -29.16 4.43
CA THR A 281 -0.46 -27.90 3.69
C THR A 281 -1.94 -27.52 3.67
N PHE A 282 -2.28 -26.36 4.20
CA PHE A 282 -3.63 -25.80 4.19
C PHE A 282 -3.55 -24.28 4.33
N ALA A 283 -4.57 -23.56 3.86
CA ALA A 283 -4.59 -22.11 3.94
C ALA A 283 -5.29 -21.60 5.22
N VAL A 284 -4.87 -20.42 5.67
CA VAL A 284 -5.52 -19.63 6.72
C VAL A 284 -6.15 -18.39 6.09
N MET A 285 -7.41 -18.13 6.40
CA MET A 285 -8.15 -16.96 5.94
C MET A 285 -8.37 -15.98 7.09
N GLU A 286 -7.73 -14.83 7.00
CA GLU A 286 -7.90 -13.71 7.93
C GLU A 286 -8.96 -12.76 7.36
N ALA A 287 -10.07 -12.53 8.07
CA ALA A 287 -11.19 -11.73 7.55
C ALA A 287 -11.50 -10.52 8.46
N PRO A 288 -11.62 -9.30 7.90
CA PRO A 288 -11.48 -8.97 6.48
C PRO A 288 -10.01 -8.96 6.01
N LEU A 289 -9.78 -9.25 4.73
CA LEU A 289 -8.45 -9.18 4.08
C LEU A 289 -8.32 -8.06 3.05
N TYR A 290 -9.40 -7.34 2.73
CA TYR A 290 -9.41 -6.30 1.69
C TYR A 290 -9.40 -4.88 2.24
N SER A 291 -9.94 -4.66 3.44
CA SER A 291 -9.85 -3.36 4.14
C SER A 291 -8.48 -3.23 4.78
N ALA A 292 -7.70 -2.18 4.44
CA ALA A 292 -6.42 -1.81 5.07
C ALA A 292 -5.72 -2.99 5.75
N THR A 293 -5.43 -4.04 4.95
CA THR A 293 -5.14 -5.38 5.47
C THR A 293 -4.08 -5.24 6.52
N SER A 294 -4.38 -5.70 7.74
CA SER A 294 -3.46 -5.50 8.85
C SER A 294 -2.14 -6.20 8.48
N PRO A 295 -1.00 -5.51 8.37
CA PRO A 295 0.27 -6.16 8.09
C PRO A 295 0.64 -7.18 9.19
N PHE A 296 -0.03 -7.10 10.35
CA PHE A 296 0.02 -8.11 11.39
C PHE A 296 -0.40 -9.51 10.92
N TYR A 297 -1.29 -9.66 9.93
CA TYR A 297 -1.63 -11.00 9.39
C TYR A 297 -0.42 -11.68 8.75
N MET A 298 0.41 -10.92 8.03
CA MET A 298 1.66 -11.43 7.46
C MET A 298 2.71 -11.68 8.54
N LEU A 299 2.69 -10.91 9.64
CA LEU A 299 3.51 -11.20 10.80
C LEU A 299 3.11 -12.53 11.46
N TYR A 300 1.81 -12.77 11.64
CA TYR A 300 1.32 -14.04 12.19
C TYR A 300 1.65 -15.22 11.24
N GLN A 301 1.69 -14.97 9.93
CA GLN A 301 2.14 -15.95 8.95
C GLN A 301 3.57 -16.44 9.18
N THR A 302 4.47 -15.60 9.72
CA THR A 302 5.83 -16.06 10.06
C THR A 302 5.86 -17.00 11.27
N ILE A 303 4.75 -17.14 11.99
CA ILE A 303 4.62 -18.04 13.14
C ILE A 303 4.02 -19.37 12.72
N HIS A 304 2.90 -19.34 11.99
CA HIS A 304 2.20 -20.56 11.59
C HIS A 304 2.73 -21.17 10.28
N GLU A 305 3.47 -20.41 9.48
CA GLU A 305 4.12 -20.85 8.22
C GLU A 305 3.17 -21.52 7.21
N LYS A 306 1.88 -21.17 7.28
CA LYS A 306 0.85 -21.67 6.35
C LYS A 306 0.56 -20.64 5.26
N PRO A 307 0.13 -21.07 4.05
CA PRO A 307 -0.42 -20.18 3.04
C PRO A 307 -1.52 -19.26 3.61
N LEU A 308 -1.48 -17.98 3.25
CA LEU A 308 -2.48 -16.98 3.60
C LEU A 308 -3.37 -16.75 2.37
N VAL A 309 -4.70 -16.74 2.55
CA VAL A 309 -5.65 -16.50 1.43
C VAL A 309 -5.51 -15.08 0.85
N GLY A 310 -5.08 -14.12 1.68
CA GLY A 310 -4.83 -12.73 1.31
C GLY A 310 -3.49 -12.23 1.84
N GLY A 311 -3.36 -10.91 2.02
CA GLY A 311 -2.18 -10.30 2.58
C GLY A 311 -2.12 -8.79 2.36
N HIS A 312 -1.31 -8.11 3.17
CA HIS A 312 -1.06 -6.69 2.98
C HIS A 312 -0.01 -6.48 1.89
N THR A 313 -0.37 -5.76 0.84
CA THR A 313 0.60 -5.24 -0.12
C THR A 313 0.44 -3.74 -0.22
N ALA A 314 1.53 -3.03 -0.53
CA ALA A 314 1.54 -1.57 -0.55
C ALA A 314 0.63 -0.94 -1.63
N ARG A 315 0.03 -1.78 -2.49
CA ARG A 315 -0.93 -1.46 -3.55
C ARG A 315 -2.01 -2.54 -3.59
N ARG A 316 -3.20 -2.19 -4.05
CA ARG A 316 -4.31 -3.10 -4.30
C ARG A 316 -3.94 -4.06 -5.43
N LEU A 317 -3.63 -5.32 -5.09
CA LEU A 317 -3.49 -6.38 -6.08
C LEU A 317 -4.88 -6.86 -6.54
N PRO A 318 -5.06 -7.17 -7.84
CA PRO A 318 -6.27 -7.84 -8.31
C PRO A 318 -6.28 -9.27 -7.77
N TYR A 319 -7.07 -9.51 -6.72
CA TYR A 319 -7.32 -10.85 -6.22
C TYR A 319 -8.48 -11.46 -7.03
N ALA A 320 -8.17 -12.03 -8.19
CA ALA A 320 -9.17 -12.57 -9.12
C ALA A 320 -10.18 -13.51 -8.44
N ILE A 321 -9.72 -14.34 -7.50
CA ILE A 321 -10.57 -15.28 -6.76
C ILE A 321 -11.63 -14.58 -5.88
N LEU A 322 -11.33 -13.38 -5.37
CA LEU A 322 -12.29 -12.59 -4.57
C LEU A 322 -13.35 -11.96 -5.46
N ASP A 323 -12.98 -11.54 -6.67
CA ASP A 323 -13.94 -11.00 -7.63
C ASP A 323 -14.81 -12.11 -8.24
N GLU A 324 -14.24 -13.31 -8.37
CA GLU A 324 -14.90 -14.51 -8.90
C GLU A 324 -15.90 -15.12 -7.92
N LEU A 325 -15.55 -15.30 -6.65
CA LEU A 325 -16.35 -16.08 -5.68
C LEU A 325 -17.07 -15.18 -4.64
N PRO A 326 -18.41 -15.10 -4.67
CA PRO A 326 -19.17 -14.24 -3.74
C PRO A 326 -18.91 -14.51 -2.25
N VAL A 327 -18.72 -15.78 -1.86
CA VAL A 327 -18.42 -16.16 -0.46
C VAL A 327 -17.11 -15.54 0.00
N LEU A 328 -16.03 -15.69 -0.79
CA LEU A 328 -14.73 -15.16 -0.43
C LEU A 328 -14.73 -13.63 -0.49
N ARG A 329 -15.48 -13.03 -1.41
CA ARG A 329 -15.68 -11.59 -1.49
C ARG A 329 -16.33 -11.04 -0.23
N ALA A 330 -17.46 -11.60 0.19
CA ALA A 330 -18.18 -11.18 1.39
C ALA A 330 -17.27 -11.24 2.63
N LEU A 331 -16.49 -12.31 2.77
CA LEU A 331 -15.51 -12.45 3.84
C LEU A 331 -14.36 -11.45 3.74
N ALA A 332 -13.88 -11.16 2.54
CA ALA A 332 -12.75 -10.27 2.34
C ALA A 332 -13.06 -8.80 2.63
N TYR A 333 -14.25 -8.33 2.27
CA TYR A 333 -14.68 -6.95 2.47
C TYR A 333 -15.42 -6.71 3.79
N ALA A 334 -15.93 -7.77 4.43
CA ALA A 334 -16.82 -7.69 5.59
C ALA A 334 -18.05 -6.79 5.36
N LYS A 335 -18.55 -6.77 4.12
CA LYS A 335 -19.69 -5.95 3.65
C LYS A 335 -20.53 -6.76 2.67
N PRO A 336 -21.85 -6.46 2.54
CA PRO A 336 -22.67 -6.97 1.45
C PRO A 336 -22.08 -6.61 0.09
N ALA A 337 -21.79 -7.62 -0.73
CA ALA A 337 -21.26 -7.46 -2.09
C ALA A 337 -22.11 -8.28 -3.08
N PRO A 338 -23.38 -7.87 -3.32
CA PRO A 338 -24.34 -8.63 -4.11
C PRO A 338 -23.85 -8.83 -5.55
N ASP A 339 -24.28 -9.93 -6.16
CA ASP A 339 -23.92 -10.30 -7.53
C ASP A 339 -25.09 -10.98 -8.26
N ILE A 340 -24.87 -11.34 -9.51
CA ILE A 340 -25.77 -12.19 -10.29
C ILE A 340 -25.81 -13.62 -9.75
N ILE A 341 -24.81 -14.09 -9.01
CA ILE A 341 -24.83 -15.43 -8.40
C ILE A 341 -25.83 -15.45 -7.23
N LYS A 342 -26.84 -16.32 -7.32
CA LYS A 342 -27.96 -16.41 -6.36
C LYS A 342 -27.88 -17.60 -5.39
N GLN A 343 -26.79 -18.37 -5.42
CA GLN A 343 -26.58 -19.45 -4.46
C GLN A 343 -26.46 -18.90 -3.04
N GLU A 344 -27.05 -19.62 -2.07
CA GLU A 344 -26.95 -19.28 -0.66
C GLU A 344 -25.51 -19.48 -0.16
N MET A 345 -24.88 -18.39 0.29
CA MET A 345 -23.48 -18.40 0.71
C MET A 345 -23.24 -19.36 1.88
N GLU A 346 -24.18 -19.41 2.83
CA GLU A 346 -24.15 -20.29 4.01
C GLU A 346 -24.15 -21.78 3.64
N VAL A 347 -24.81 -22.15 2.53
CA VAL A 347 -24.85 -23.54 2.04
C VAL A 347 -23.56 -23.89 1.28
N VAL A 348 -23.05 -22.94 0.51
CA VAL A 348 -21.90 -23.15 -0.38
C VAL A 348 -20.56 -23.03 0.33
N ALA A 349 -20.47 -22.21 1.38
CA ALA A 349 -19.20 -21.88 2.03
C ALA A 349 -18.39 -23.10 2.53
N PRO A 350 -18.99 -24.14 3.16
CA PRO A 350 -18.23 -25.34 3.55
C PRO A 350 -17.54 -26.01 2.35
N SER A 351 -18.19 -26.04 1.19
CA SER A 351 -17.63 -26.62 -0.04
C SER A 351 -16.52 -25.76 -0.63
N VAL A 352 -16.64 -24.43 -0.57
CA VAL A 352 -15.57 -23.49 -0.97
C VAL A 352 -14.34 -23.69 -0.10
N PHE A 353 -14.50 -23.74 1.23
CA PHE A 353 -13.40 -23.93 2.17
C PHE A 353 -12.72 -25.28 1.99
N HIS A 354 -13.51 -26.34 1.78
CA HIS A 354 -12.99 -27.67 1.49
C HIS A 354 -12.20 -27.70 0.17
N TYR A 355 -12.77 -27.18 -0.92
CA TYR A 355 -12.16 -27.19 -2.26
C TYR A 355 -10.83 -26.45 -2.32
N PHE A 356 -10.75 -25.26 -1.70
CA PHE A 356 -9.51 -24.47 -1.64
C PHE A 356 -8.59 -24.86 -0.47
N ASN A 357 -8.96 -25.91 0.29
CA ASN A 357 -8.21 -26.39 1.45
C ASN A 357 -7.88 -25.27 2.44
N ILE A 358 -8.88 -24.42 2.73
CA ILE A 358 -8.84 -23.38 3.75
C ILE A 358 -9.31 -24.01 5.05
N ARG A 359 -8.40 -24.17 6.02
CA ARG A 359 -8.69 -24.90 7.26
C ARG A 359 -9.10 -24.00 8.41
N TYR A 360 -8.69 -22.73 8.37
CA TYR A 360 -9.01 -21.78 9.42
C TYR A 360 -9.59 -20.49 8.85
N LEU A 361 -10.66 -20.03 9.48
CA LEU A 361 -11.27 -18.73 9.26
C LEU A 361 -11.17 -17.89 10.54
N MET A 362 -10.49 -16.77 10.45
CA MET A 362 -10.32 -15.81 11.55
C MET A 362 -11.21 -14.59 11.30
N LEU A 363 -12.15 -14.30 12.19
CA LEU A 363 -13.00 -13.11 12.10
C LEU A 363 -12.55 -12.04 13.08
N TYR A 364 -12.08 -10.90 12.57
CA TYR A 364 -11.57 -9.78 13.39
C TYR A 364 -12.61 -8.70 13.63
N SER A 365 -12.87 -8.40 14.91
CA SER A 365 -13.80 -7.33 15.27
C SER A 365 -13.28 -5.94 14.88
N ALA A 366 -11.95 -5.73 14.91
CA ALA A 366 -11.32 -4.45 14.58
C ALA A 366 -11.55 -4.03 13.13
N GLY A 367 -11.64 -5.00 12.21
CA GLY A 367 -11.95 -4.76 10.79
C GLY A 367 -13.45 -4.73 10.47
N GLY A 368 -14.32 -4.84 11.48
CA GLY A 368 -15.77 -4.85 11.27
C GLY A 368 -16.37 -6.22 10.93
N ALA A 369 -15.58 -7.31 10.91
CA ALA A 369 -16.10 -8.64 10.57
C ALA A 369 -17.31 -9.06 11.43
N LEU A 370 -17.25 -8.73 12.73
CA LEU A 370 -18.30 -9.09 13.68
C LEU A 370 -19.54 -8.17 13.61
N ARG A 371 -19.50 -7.08 12.82
CA ARG A 371 -20.66 -6.21 12.58
C ARG A 371 -21.52 -6.74 11.45
N TYR A 372 -20.94 -7.52 10.54
CA TYR A 372 -21.66 -8.10 9.42
C TYR A 372 -22.18 -9.49 9.78
N GLY A 373 -23.44 -9.57 10.24
CA GLY A 373 -24.03 -10.80 10.78
C GLY A 373 -23.96 -12.02 9.86
N ARG A 374 -23.95 -11.83 8.53
CA ARG A 374 -23.79 -12.92 7.56
C ARG A 374 -22.43 -13.64 7.68
N MET A 375 -21.36 -12.92 8.05
CA MET A 375 -20.04 -13.54 8.24
C MET A 375 -20.05 -14.58 9.36
N MET A 376 -20.77 -14.30 10.45
CA MET A 376 -20.88 -15.26 11.56
C MET A 376 -21.63 -16.52 11.11
N ARG A 377 -22.72 -16.38 10.34
CA ARG A 377 -23.46 -17.54 9.80
C ARG A 377 -22.61 -18.36 8.82
N ILE A 378 -21.84 -17.70 7.95
CA ILE A 378 -20.88 -18.36 7.06
C ILE A 378 -19.82 -19.11 7.88
N ALA A 379 -19.29 -18.49 8.93
CA ALA A 379 -18.25 -19.12 9.75
C ALA A 379 -18.78 -20.32 10.56
N GLU A 380 -20.00 -20.22 11.11
CA GLU A 380 -20.67 -21.31 11.82
C GLU A 380 -20.92 -22.50 10.90
N THR A 381 -21.43 -22.27 9.68
CA THR A 381 -21.65 -23.34 8.70
C THR A 381 -20.34 -24.00 8.26
N VAL A 382 -19.29 -23.21 7.96
CA VAL A 382 -17.94 -23.72 7.64
C VAL A 382 -17.38 -24.57 8.77
N ALA A 383 -17.58 -24.17 10.03
CA ALA A 383 -17.12 -24.91 11.20
C ALA A 383 -18.01 -26.10 11.58
N GLY A 384 -19.09 -26.37 10.83
CA GLY A 384 -20.05 -27.43 11.18
C GLY A 384 -20.70 -27.17 12.54
N TYR A 385 -20.98 -25.89 12.84
CA TYR A 385 -21.54 -25.38 14.10
C TYR A 385 -20.70 -25.68 15.36
N GLN A 386 -19.42 -26.04 15.19
CA GLN A 386 -18.49 -26.10 16.32
C GLN A 386 -18.24 -24.69 16.87
N PRO A 387 -18.16 -24.53 18.21
CA PRO A 387 -17.93 -23.22 18.81
C PRO A 387 -16.56 -22.66 18.41
N PRO A 388 -16.44 -21.36 18.09
CA PRO A 388 -15.16 -20.75 17.80
C PRO A 388 -14.31 -20.63 19.07
N LEU A 389 -12.99 -20.65 18.90
CA LEU A 389 -12.10 -20.12 19.93
C LEU A 389 -12.16 -18.60 19.88
N ARG A 390 -12.18 -17.95 21.04
CA ARG A 390 -12.21 -16.49 21.15
C ARG A 390 -10.93 -16.01 21.82
N ASP A 391 -10.29 -15.02 21.20
CA ASP A 391 -9.08 -14.42 21.74
C ASP A 391 -9.01 -12.91 21.45
N VAL A 392 -7.99 -12.27 22.00
CA VAL A 392 -7.60 -10.91 21.68
C VAL A 392 -6.99 -10.87 20.28
N ALA A 393 -7.50 -9.99 19.43
CA ALA A 393 -7.01 -9.84 18.05
C ALA A 393 -5.65 -9.15 18.00
N PHE A 394 -5.57 -8.01 18.69
CA PHE A 394 -4.41 -7.16 18.77
C PHE A 394 -4.32 -6.56 20.17
N VAL A 395 -3.13 -6.13 20.55
CA VAL A 395 -2.93 -5.35 21.75
C VAL A 395 -2.49 -3.96 21.32
N LYS A 396 -3.07 -2.91 21.91
CA LYS A 396 -2.73 -1.52 21.55
C LYS A 396 -1.34 -1.17 22.06
N ALA A 397 -0.32 -1.48 21.27
CA ALA A 397 1.07 -1.27 21.61
C ALA A 397 1.52 0.19 21.45
N SER A 398 0.93 0.94 20.52
CA SER A 398 1.11 2.39 20.36
C SER A 398 -0.09 3.04 19.67
N ASP A 399 -0.19 4.37 19.78
CA ASP A 399 -0.82 5.16 18.72
C ASP A 399 0.30 5.80 17.88
N ASN A 400 0.14 5.80 16.56
CA ASN A 400 1.15 6.30 15.63
C ASN A 400 0.89 7.77 15.25
N PHE A 401 -0.02 8.44 15.97
CA PHE A 401 -0.44 9.83 15.75
C PHE A 401 0.19 10.80 16.77
N THR A 402 0.45 10.32 18.00
CA THR A 402 1.03 11.08 19.10
C THR A 402 2.33 10.43 19.60
N ALA A 403 3.27 11.24 20.09
CA ALA A 403 4.53 10.70 20.60
C ALA A 403 4.32 9.98 21.93
N SER A 404 3.31 10.39 22.69
CA SER A 404 2.88 9.69 23.90
C SER A 404 2.48 8.23 23.62
N GLY A 405 1.84 7.98 22.47
CA GLY A 405 1.52 6.64 21.99
C GLY A 405 2.75 5.81 21.63
N LEU A 406 3.75 6.41 20.99
CA LEU A 406 4.96 5.72 20.56
C LEU A 406 5.95 5.42 21.70
N ARG A 407 6.06 6.29 22.71
CA ARG A 407 7.01 6.15 23.84
C ARG A 407 6.59 5.14 24.91
N ARG A 408 5.71 4.20 24.57
CA ARG A 408 5.26 3.16 25.49
C ARG A 408 6.37 2.16 25.79
N SER A 409 6.19 1.41 26.87
CA SER A 409 7.09 0.31 27.24
C SER A 409 7.19 -0.71 26.11
N PHE A 410 8.41 -1.19 25.85
CA PHE A 410 8.64 -2.34 24.97
C PHE A 410 7.91 -3.60 25.44
N TRP A 411 7.73 -3.74 26.75
CA TRP A 411 7.00 -4.85 27.35
C TRP A 411 5.50 -4.64 27.22
N LEU A 412 4.80 -5.66 26.74
CA LEU A 412 3.34 -5.66 26.53
C LEU A 412 2.54 -5.33 27.79
N GLY A 413 3.04 -5.62 29.00
CA GLY A 413 2.44 -5.21 30.29
C GLY A 413 0.91 -5.42 30.36
N ASN A 414 0.21 -4.51 31.05
CA ASN A 414 -1.25 -4.45 31.06
C ASN A 414 -1.78 -3.56 29.92
N GLN A 415 -1.36 -3.84 28.68
CA GLN A 415 -1.87 -3.09 27.54
C GLN A 415 -3.33 -3.45 27.24
N GLU A 416 -4.06 -2.45 26.76
CA GLU A 416 -5.45 -2.58 26.37
C GLU A 416 -5.58 -3.47 25.13
N SER A 417 -6.46 -4.47 25.21
CA SER A 417 -6.85 -5.29 24.07
C SER A 417 -7.54 -4.44 23.02
N TYR A 418 -7.09 -4.52 21.78
CA TYR A 418 -7.68 -3.86 20.63
C TYR A 418 -8.39 -4.90 19.75
N GLY A 419 -9.70 -4.98 19.94
CA GLY A 419 -10.55 -5.93 19.24
C GLY A 419 -10.39 -7.38 19.71
N SER A 420 -11.23 -8.24 19.14
CA SER A 420 -11.26 -9.68 19.39
C SER A 420 -11.22 -10.43 18.07
N VAL A 421 -10.70 -11.65 18.10
CA VAL A 421 -10.71 -12.59 16.99
C VAL A 421 -11.54 -13.81 17.38
N LEU A 422 -12.41 -14.23 16.46
CA LEU A 422 -13.07 -15.53 16.52
C LEU A 422 -12.39 -16.47 15.54
N VAL A 423 -11.87 -17.57 16.04
CA VAL A 423 -11.12 -18.58 15.28
C VAL A 423 -12.03 -19.78 15.04
N TYR A 424 -12.38 -19.98 13.78
CA TYR A 424 -13.17 -21.11 13.33
C TYR A 424 -12.26 -22.09 12.61
N ARG A 425 -12.32 -23.37 12.99
CA ARG A 425 -11.71 -24.45 12.24
C ARG A 425 -12.74 -25.02 11.29
N ALA A 426 -12.45 -24.99 9.99
CA ALA A 426 -13.33 -25.57 8.98
C ALA A 426 -13.49 -27.07 9.24
N SER A 427 -14.74 -27.51 9.28
CA SER A 427 -15.09 -28.93 9.36
C SER A 427 -15.02 -29.55 7.96
N THR A 428 -14.69 -30.83 7.87
CA THR A 428 -14.86 -31.55 6.61
C THR A 428 -16.35 -31.72 6.37
N PRO A 429 -16.91 -31.15 5.28
CA PRO A 429 -18.33 -31.27 5.02
C PRO A 429 -18.70 -32.73 4.72
N THR A 430 -19.85 -33.18 5.23
CA THR A 430 -20.37 -34.54 4.95
C THR A 430 -20.79 -34.73 3.50
N THR A 431 -21.24 -33.65 2.87
CA THR A 431 -21.59 -33.58 1.45
C THR A 431 -21.04 -32.27 0.89
N THR A 432 -20.48 -32.32 -0.32
CA THR A 432 -20.06 -31.11 -1.02
C THR A 432 -21.12 -30.71 -2.04
N VAL A 433 -21.32 -29.41 -2.21
CA VAL A 433 -22.22 -28.84 -3.20
C VAL A 433 -21.41 -28.07 -4.24
N PRO A 434 -21.78 -28.15 -5.53
CA PRO A 434 -21.10 -27.39 -6.56
C PRO A 434 -21.42 -25.89 -6.42
N PHE A 435 -20.46 -25.04 -6.80
CA PHE A 435 -20.57 -23.60 -6.63
C PHE A 435 -20.07 -22.79 -7.81
N ILE A 436 -20.69 -21.64 -8.01
CA ILE A 436 -20.52 -20.81 -9.20
C ILE A 436 -19.63 -19.61 -8.88
N GLY A 437 -18.69 -19.33 -9.78
CA GLY A 437 -17.90 -18.11 -9.83
C GLY A 437 -18.11 -17.35 -11.14
N VAL A 438 -17.87 -16.04 -11.10
CA VAL A 438 -17.91 -15.15 -12.27
C VAL A 438 -16.49 -15.02 -12.85
N GLY A 439 -16.32 -15.41 -14.11
CA GLY A 439 -15.02 -15.35 -14.81
C GLY A 439 -14.82 -14.06 -15.61
N ALA A 440 -13.98 -14.13 -16.65
CA ALA A 440 -13.70 -13.00 -17.53
C ALA A 440 -14.88 -12.65 -18.47
N GLY A 441 -14.89 -11.43 -19.00
CA GLY A 441 -15.85 -10.97 -20.03
C GLY A 441 -17.14 -10.35 -19.50
N TRP A 442 -17.31 -10.29 -18.18
CA TRP A 442 -18.43 -9.59 -17.54
C TRP A 442 -18.08 -8.14 -17.21
N ASP A 443 -19.05 -7.25 -17.38
CA ASP A 443 -19.01 -5.91 -16.82
C ASP A 443 -19.17 -5.94 -15.28
N GLU A 444 -18.88 -4.82 -14.62
CA GLU A 444 -19.10 -4.66 -13.18
C GLU A 444 -20.59 -4.87 -12.81
N PRO A 445 -20.86 -5.46 -11.64
CA PRO A 445 -22.23 -5.64 -11.17
C PRO A 445 -22.87 -4.27 -10.92
N ARG A 446 -24.05 -4.05 -11.50
CA ARG A 446 -24.82 -2.81 -11.38
C ARG A 446 -26.15 -3.02 -10.67
N LEU A 447 -26.48 -2.06 -9.82
CA LEU A 447 -27.79 -1.92 -9.19
C LEU A 447 -28.84 -1.51 -10.23
N VAL A 448 -30.12 -1.65 -9.88
CA VAL A 448 -31.25 -1.26 -10.74
C VAL A 448 -31.20 0.23 -11.13
N ASP A 449 -30.68 1.07 -10.24
CA ASP A 449 -30.51 2.52 -10.47
C ASP A 449 -29.29 2.88 -11.35
N GLY A 450 -28.53 1.88 -11.81
CA GLY A 450 -27.40 2.04 -12.71
C GLY A 450 -26.04 2.23 -12.03
N ARG A 451 -25.99 2.45 -10.71
CA ARG A 451 -24.72 2.56 -9.96
C ARG A 451 -23.98 1.22 -9.93
N SER A 452 -22.65 1.24 -9.99
CA SER A 452 -21.86 0.02 -9.81
C SER A 452 -21.80 -0.36 -8.33
N VAL A 453 -21.88 -1.66 -8.01
CA VAL A 453 -21.75 -2.14 -6.62
C VAL A 453 -20.38 -1.75 -6.05
N ARG A 454 -19.34 -1.76 -6.90
CA ARG A 454 -18.00 -1.36 -6.49
C ARG A 454 -17.91 0.12 -6.13
N GLU A 455 -18.53 1.00 -6.92
CA GLU A 455 -18.58 2.44 -6.61
C GLU A 455 -19.21 2.69 -5.24
N VAL A 456 -20.28 1.97 -4.90
CA VAL A 456 -20.93 2.06 -3.58
C VAL A 456 -20.00 1.56 -2.47
N LEU A 457 -19.31 0.44 -2.69
CA LEU A 457 -18.38 -0.14 -1.70
C LEU A 457 -17.13 0.73 -1.48
N ASP A 458 -16.57 1.29 -2.55
CA ASP A 458 -15.37 2.14 -2.51
C ASP A 458 -15.66 3.50 -1.86
N GLN A 459 -16.90 4.02 -1.93
CA GLN A 459 -17.34 5.23 -1.22
C GLN A 459 -17.69 5.00 0.25
N ALA A 460 -18.03 3.76 0.61
CA ALA A 460 -18.47 3.44 1.96
C ALA A 460 -17.28 3.30 2.93
N THR A 461 -17.39 3.98 4.07
CA THR A 461 -16.51 3.82 5.22
C THR A 461 -16.80 2.49 5.94
N TRP A 462 -15.98 2.15 6.94
CA TRP A 462 -16.22 1.01 7.82
C TRP A 462 -17.38 1.25 8.81
N ALA A 463 -17.83 2.50 8.94
CA ALA A 463 -18.93 2.88 9.83
C ALA A 463 -20.31 2.77 9.14
N ASP A 464 -20.35 2.73 7.81
CA ASP A 464 -21.60 2.73 7.06
C ASP A 464 -22.31 1.36 7.12
N GLU A 465 -23.59 1.39 7.48
CA GLU A 465 -24.46 0.21 7.49
C GLU A 465 -25.01 -0.05 6.09
N LEU A 466 -24.36 -0.98 5.38
CA LEU A 466 -24.70 -1.34 4.01
C LEU A 466 -25.70 -2.51 3.89
N GLY A 467 -26.43 -2.84 4.95
CA GLY A 467 -27.33 -4.00 4.99
C GLY A 467 -28.41 -4.00 3.89
N TRP A 468 -28.83 -2.82 3.43
CA TRP A 468 -29.81 -2.68 2.35
C TRP A 468 -29.34 -3.29 1.02
N LEU A 469 -28.02 -3.33 0.76
CA LEU A 469 -27.46 -3.94 -0.46
C LEU A 469 -27.75 -5.44 -0.58
N GLU A 470 -28.02 -6.15 0.52
CA GLU A 470 -28.29 -7.60 0.45
C GLU A 470 -29.57 -7.96 -0.31
N GLY A 471 -30.57 -7.06 -0.31
CA GLY A 471 -31.87 -7.28 -0.95
C GLY A 471 -31.97 -6.72 -2.36
N GLU A 472 -30.96 -5.98 -2.82
CA GLU A 472 -31.01 -5.28 -4.10
C GLU A 472 -30.81 -6.24 -5.29
N ALA A 473 -31.58 -5.99 -6.35
CA ALA A 473 -31.39 -6.70 -7.60
C ALA A 473 -30.15 -6.15 -8.32
N VAL A 474 -29.24 -7.06 -8.65
CA VAL A 474 -28.00 -6.75 -9.36
C VAL A 474 -28.00 -7.45 -10.70
N SER A 475 -27.51 -6.75 -11.71
CA SER A 475 -27.26 -7.31 -13.04
C SER A 475 -25.81 -7.14 -13.48
N ARG A 476 -25.38 -7.99 -14.39
CA ARG A 476 -24.13 -7.83 -15.16
C ARG A 476 -24.45 -7.91 -16.64
N THR A 477 -23.64 -7.25 -17.45
CA THR A 477 -23.74 -7.29 -18.91
C THR A 477 -22.49 -7.91 -19.51
N PHE A 478 -22.63 -8.48 -20.71
CA PHE A 478 -21.51 -8.88 -21.55
C PHE A 478 -21.88 -8.73 -23.03
N SER A 479 -20.90 -8.40 -23.88
CA SER A 479 -21.15 -8.07 -25.29
C SER A 479 -20.89 -9.22 -26.26
N GLN A 480 -19.78 -9.95 -26.09
CA GLN A 480 -19.40 -11.02 -27.02
C GLN A 480 -19.41 -12.36 -26.31
N ALA A 481 -18.56 -12.50 -25.29
CA ALA A 481 -18.47 -13.71 -24.51
C ALA A 481 -18.17 -13.39 -23.04
N ALA A 482 -18.66 -14.24 -22.16
CA ALA A 482 -18.37 -14.19 -20.75
C ALA A 482 -18.20 -15.59 -20.18
N HIS A 483 -17.43 -15.72 -19.10
CA HIS A 483 -17.13 -17.01 -18.47
C HIS A 483 -17.91 -17.15 -17.17
N LEU A 484 -18.52 -18.31 -16.97
CA LEU A 484 -18.96 -18.79 -15.67
C LEU A 484 -18.08 -19.96 -15.27
N HIS A 485 -17.65 -19.97 -14.03
CA HIS A 485 -16.90 -21.09 -13.48
C HIS A 485 -17.81 -21.89 -12.56
N VAL A 486 -17.81 -23.21 -12.69
CA VAL A 486 -18.51 -24.10 -11.77
C VAL A 486 -17.50 -25.03 -11.16
N TYR A 487 -17.41 -25.00 -9.84
CA TYR A 487 -16.50 -25.81 -9.05
C TYR A 487 -17.26 -26.99 -8.45
N SER A 488 -16.67 -28.17 -8.50
CA SER A 488 -17.19 -29.35 -7.81
C SER A 488 -16.04 -30.19 -7.27
N SER A 489 -16.16 -30.68 -6.03
CA SER A 489 -15.17 -31.60 -5.45
C SER A 489 -15.34 -33.03 -5.98
N GLU A 490 -16.56 -33.38 -6.38
CA GLU A 490 -16.97 -34.70 -6.84
C GLU A 490 -17.63 -34.62 -8.22
N PRO A 491 -17.68 -35.72 -9.00
CA PRO A 491 -18.49 -35.73 -10.20
C PRO A 491 -19.97 -35.57 -9.81
N CYS A 492 -20.70 -34.72 -10.53
CA CYS A 492 -22.12 -34.54 -10.28
C CYS A 492 -22.87 -34.07 -11.52
N ARG A 493 -24.19 -34.22 -11.50
CA ARG A 493 -25.09 -33.66 -12.51
C ARG A 493 -25.83 -32.47 -11.91
N ILE A 494 -25.77 -31.34 -12.59
CA ILE A 494 -26.44 -30.11 -12.18
C ILE A 494 -27.43 -29.63 -13.25
N ARG A 495 -28.39 -28.81 -12.84
CA ARG A 495 -29.17 -27.95 -13.74
C ARG A 495 -28.78 -26.51 -13.48
N LEU A 496 -28.13 -25.88 -14.45
CA LEU A 496 -27.77 -24.46 -14.39
C LEU A 496 -28.94 -23.61 -14.91
N HIS A 497 -29.27 -22.53 -14.20
CA HIS A 497 -30.31 -21.57 -14.56
C HIS A 497 -29.71 -20.18 -14.76
N LEU A 498 -30.02 -19.54 -15.89
CA LEU A 498 -29.64 -18.17 -16.18
C LEU A 498 -30.90 -17.34 -16.41
N ARG A 499 -31.13 -16.33 -15.57
CA ARG A 499 -32.17 -15.32 -15.74
C ARG A 499 -31.56 -14.11 -16.44
N LEU A 500 -32.03 -13.83 -17.66
CA LEU A 500 -31.45 -12.85 -18.54
C LEU A 500 -32.52 -11.97 -19.21
N GLU A 501 -32.08 -10.82 -19.72
CA GLU A 501 -32.86 -9.83 -20.45
C GLU A 501 -32.17 -9.59 -21.79
N ALA A 502 -32.87 -9.89 -22.88
CA ALA A 502 -32.41 -9.57 -24.23
C ALA A 502 -33.16 -8.35 -24.77
N GLU A 503 -32.47 -7.43 -25.43
CA GLU A 503 -33.14 -6.26 -26.03
C GLU A 503 -33.89 -6.61 -27.33
N GLY A 504 -33.53 -7.72 -27.97
CA GLY A 504 -34.12 -8.18 -29.22
C GLY A 504 -34.08 -9.70 -29.32
N ALA A 505 -34.57 -10.24 -30.45
CA ALA A 505 -34.42 -11.66 -30.73
C ALA A 505 -32.95 -11.99 -31.05
N GLY A 506 -32.45 -13.08 -30.48
CA GLY A 506 -31.03 -13.40 -30.50
C GLY A 506 -30.73 -14.88 -30.30
N ARG A 507 -29.45 -15.19 -30.09
CA ARG A 507 -29.00 -16.53 -29.73
C ARG A 507 -27.93 -16.45 -28.67
N LEU A 508 -28.06 -17.33 -27.67
CA LEU A 508 -27.07 -17.54 -26.65
C LEU A 508 -26.52 -18.96 -26.77
N LEU A 509 -25.20 -19.06 -26.85
CA LEU A 509 -24.50 -20.32 -26.81
C LEU A 509 -23.79 -20.49 -25.47
N LEU A 510 -23.91 -21.66 -24.87
CA LEU A 510 -23.07 -22.11 -23.76
C LEU A 510 -22.19 -23.27 -24.24
N GLN A 511 -20.90 -23.18 -23.95
CA GLN A 511 -19.91 -24.21 -24.26
C GLN A 511 -19.04 -24.49 -23.03
N ASP A 512 -18.94 -25.75 -22.63
CA ASP A 512 -17.87 -26.20 -21.74
C ASP A 512 -16.54 -26.15 -22.51
N LEU A 513 -15.58 -25.35 -22.02
CA LEU A 513 -14.29 -25.17 -22.71
C LEU A 513 -13.37 -26.38 -22.59
N GLU A 514 -13.58 -27.22 -21.59
CA GLU A 514 -12.72 -28.37 -21.30
C GLU A 514 -13.41 -29.70 -21.64
N GLY A 515 -14.67 -29.65 -22.09
CA GLY A 515 -15.50 -30.81 -22.40
C GLY A 515 -16.31 -30.64 -23.67
N ASP A 516 -17.17 -31.61 -23.95
CA ASP A 516 -17.93 -31.67 -25.20
C ASP A 516 -19.36 -31.13 -25.05
N GLN A 517 -19.72 -30.61 -23.87
CA GLN A 517 -21.07 -30.14 -23.57
C GLN A 517 -21.32 -28.77 -24.17
N ARG A 518 -22.34 -28.68 -25.03
CA ARG A 518 -22.74 -27.46 -25.72
C ARG A 518 -24.26 -27.34 -25.73
N THR A 519 -24.78 -26.14 -25.52
CA THR A 519 -26.21 -25.85 -25.57
C THR A 519 -26.44 -24.49 -26.21
N GLU A 520 -27.48 -24.38 -27.02
CA GLU A 520 -27.87 -23.16 -27.72
C GLU A 520 -29.32 -22.85 -27.40
N TRP A 521 -29.62 -21.59 -27.11
CA TRP A 521 -30.98 -21.09 -26.91
C TRP A 521 -31.28 -19.98 -27.91
N ALA A 522 -32.47 -20.03 -28.50
CA ALA A 522 -33.06 -18.88 -29.16
C ALA A 522 -33.58 -17.93 -28.08
N LEU A 523 -33.21 -16.66 -28.17
CA LEU A 523 -33.61 -15.63 -27.21
C LEU A 523 -34.74 -14.79 -27.80
N GLU A 524 -35.79 -14.55 -27.01
CA GLU A 524 -36.82 -13.56 -27.33
C GLU A 524 -36.51 -12.23 -26.62
N ALA A 525 -37.06 -11.13 -27.15
CA ALA A 525 -36.90 -9.82 -26.54
C ALA A 525 -37.63 -9.77 -25.19
N GLY A 526 -36.96 -9.27 -24.16
CA GLY A 526 -37.46 -9.16 -22.79
C GLY A 526 -36.80 -10.14 -21.81
N MET A 527 -37.44 -10.30 -20.65
CA MET A 527 -36.96 -11.15 -19.56
C MET A 527 -37.31 -12.61 -19.80
N GLN A 528 -36.32 -13.49 -19.70
CA GLN A 528 -36.51 -14.94 -19.81
C GLN A 528 -35.52 -15.70 -18.92
N THR A 529 -35.82 -16.97 -18.67
CA THR A 529 -34.93 -17.89 -17.95
C THR A 529 -34.60 -19.05 -18.85
N VAL A 530 -33.31 -19.30 -19.05
CA VAL A 530 -32.80 -20.46 -19.78
C VAL A 530 -32.14 -21.42 -18.81
N SER A 531 -32.20 -22.72 -19.11
CA SER A 531 -31.55 -23.75 -18.30
C SER A 531 -30.90 -24.84 -19.13
N VAL A 532 -29.86 -25.45 -18.58
CA VAL A 532 -29.13 -26.57 -19.16
C VAL A 532 -28.73 -27.56 -18.07
N GLU A 533 -28.78 -28.84 -18.40
CA GLU A 533 -28.21 -29.88 -17.54
C GLU A 533 -26.78 -30.17 -17.94
N LEU A 534 -25.89 -30.21 -16.95
CA LEU A 534 -24.46 -30.39 -17.15
C LEU A 534 -23.94 -31.52 -16.27
N HIS A 535 -23.07 -32.34 -16.82
CA HIS A 535 -22.28 -33.32 -16.09
C HIS A 535 -20.93 -32.68 -15.75
N LEU A 536 -20.67 -32.47 -14.47
CA LEU A 536 -19.44 -31.85 -13.98
C LEU A 536 -18.42 -32.91 -13.59
N ARG A 537 -17.17 -32.64 -13.94
CA ARG A 537 -16.01 -33.37 -13.43
C ARG A 537 -15.54 -32.73 -12.12
N PRO A 538 -14.84 -33.47 -11.24
CA PRO A 538 -14.11 -32.87 -10.14
C PRO A 538 -13.15 -31.78 -10.64
N GLY A 539 -13.13 -30.64 -9.95
CA GLY A 539 -12.32 -29.48 -10.30
C GLY A 539 -13.15 -28.26 -10.71
N LYS A 540 -12.51 -27.38 -11.48
CA LYS A 540 -13.08 -26.16 -12.04
C LYS A 540 -13.52 -26.43 -13.47
N THR A 541 -14.81 -26.29 -13.76
CA THR A 541 -15.35 -26.31 -15.13
C THR A 541 -15.56 -24.87 -15.60
N THR A 542 -15.06 -24.52 -16.79
CA THR A 542 -15.24 -23.18 -17.36
C THR A 542 -16.29 -23.22 -18.48
N LEU A 543 -17.42 -22.58 -18.23
CA LEU A 543 -18.52 -22.44 -19.17
C LEU A 543 -18.42 -21.08 -19.87
N GLN A 544 -18.22 -21.09 -21.17
CA GLN A 544 -18.23 -19.89 -21.99
C GLN A 544 -19.64 -19.63 -22.52
N LEU A 545 -20.19 -18.48 -22.15
CA LEU A 545 -21.38 -17.89 -22.76
C LEU A 545 -20.96 -17.05 -23.95
N VAL A 546 -21.58 -17.24 -25.11
CA VAL A 546 -21.35 -16.45 -26.32
C VAL A 546 -22.68 -15.89 -26.80
N SER A 547 -22.79 -14.57 -26.85
CA SER A 547 -23.95 -13.87 -27.40
C SER A 547 -23.73 -13.57 -28.87
N GLN A 548 -24.73 -13.84 -29.71
CA GLN A 548 -24.75 -13.41 -31.12
C GLN A 548 -25.61 -12.15 -31.32
N GLU A 549 -25.98 -11.46 -30.24
CA GLU A 549 -26.74 -10.23 -30.31
C GLU A 549 -25.87 -9.02 -30.66
N SER A 550 -26.45 -8.04 -31.34
CA SER A 550 -25.79 -6.76 -31.62
C SER A 550 -25.62 -5.88 -30.37
N LYS A 551 -26.39 -6.15 -29.32
CA LYS A 551 -26.40 -5.41 -28.07
C LYS A 551 -25.94 -6.30 -26.90
N PRO A 552 -25.37 -5.71 -25.83
CA PRO A 552 -24.94 -6.47 -24.68
C PRO A 552 -26.11 -7.22 -24.02
N LEU A 553 -25.90 -8.49 -23.70
CA LEU A 553 -26.90 -9.28 -22.99
C LEU A 553 -26.81 -8.99 -21.49
N ARG A 554 -27.95 -8.74 -20.84
CA ARG A 554 -28.00 -8.47 -19.39
C ARG A 554 -28.43 -9.73 -18.64
N VAL A 555 -27.70 -10.08 -17.60
CA VAL A 555 -27.98 -11.21 -16.73
C VAL A 555 -28.29 -10.72 -15.32
N TRP A 556 -29.42 -11.17 -14.78
CA TRP A 556 -29.96 -10.75 -13.49
C TRP A 556 -29.78 -11.81 -12.39
N GLY A 557 -29.54 -13.06 -12.80
CA GLY A 557 -29.41 -14.17 -11.87
C GLY A 557 -28.78 -15.38 -12.52
N VAL A 558 -27.88 -16.03 -11.80
CA VAL A 558 -27.33 -17.35 -12.11
C VAL A 558 -27.47 -18.21 -10.87
N ASN A 559 -28.08 -19.38 -11.01
CA ASN A 559 -28.21 -20.37 -9.95
C ASN A 559 -28.03 -21.77 -10.49
N LEU A 560 -27.86 -22.76 -9.63
CA LEU A 560 -27.87 -24.16 -10.01
C LEU A 560 -28.70 -24.99 -9.03
N ASP A 561 -29.23 -26.11 -9.54
CA ASP A 561 -29.78 -27.20 -8.76
C ASP A 561 -28.89 -28.42 -8.91
N LEU A 562 -28.62 -29.13 -7.82
CA LEU A 562 -27.98 -30.44 -7.86
C LEU A 562 -29.03 -31.50 -8.20
N LEU A 563 -28.84 -32.23 -9.30
CA LEU A 563 -29.78 -33.26 -9.76
C LEU A 563 -29.42 -34.64 -9.20
N GLU A 564 -28.15 -35.03 -9.31
CA GLU A 564 -27.61 -36.29 -8.79
C GLU A 564 -26.14 -36.07 -8.40
N ALA A 565 -25.77 -36.45 -7.17
CA ALA A 565 -24.37 -36.70 -6.84
C ALA A 565 -24.06 -38.11 -7.33
N THR A 566 -23.13 -38.25 -8.27
CA THR A 566 -22.60 -39.59 -8.60
C THR A 566 -21.70 -40.00 -7.44
N THR A 567 -22.30 -40.54 -6.38
CA THR A 567 -21.56 -41.35 -5.40
C THR A 567 -20.84 -42.47 -6.16
N PRO A 568 -19.55 -42.73 -5.88
CA PRO A 568 -18.83 -43.85 -6.47
C PRO A 568 -19.48 -45.20 -6.12
#